data_AF-A0A497IDS5-F1
#
_entry.id   AF-A0A497IDS5-F1
#
_cell.length_a   1.000
_cell.length_b   1.000
_cell.length_c   1.000
_cell.angle_alpha   90.00
_cell.angle_beta   90.00
_cell.angle_gamma   90.00
#
_symmetry.space_group_name_H-M   'P 1'
#
loop_
_entity.id
_entity.type
_entity.pdbx_description
1 polymer ?
#
loop_
_entity_poly.entity_id
_entity_poly.type
_entity_poly.pdbx_seq_one_letter_code
_entity_poly.pdbx_strand_id
1 'polypeptide(L)'
;GAGLSVPRTDITRELASQLLNAAKAYGADLISVVCPLCQFNLDSQQRYAGTKIPVLYLTQLMGLAIGVRTENLGLSMPFVESTSLLKEKGVL
;
A
#
# COMPACT_ATOMS: atom_id res chain seq x y z
N GLY A 1 3.28 -16.77 -2.22
CA GLY A 1 3.25 -15.32 -1.93
C GLY A 1 3.62 -15.04 -0.50
N ALA A 2 2.68 -15.11 0.44
CA ALA A 2 2.89 -14.68 1.82
C ALA A 2 3.80 -15.59 2.68
N GLY A 3 3.74 -16.91 2.50
CA GLY A 3 4.62 -17.84 3.24
C GLY A 3 6.10 -17.76 2.84
N LEU A 4 6.42 -17.00 1.79
CA LEU A 4 7.77 -16.86 1.24
C LEU A 4 8.49 -15.61 1.75
N SER A 5 7.79 -14.70 2.41
CA SER A 5 8.33 -13.41 2.84
C SER A 5 9.53 -13.52 3.78
N VAL A 6 9.66 -14.65 4.49
CA VAL A 6 10.80 -14.97 5.34
C VAL A 6 11.76 -15.97 4.67
N PRO A 7 11.31 -17.16 4.19
CA PRO A 7 12.25 -18.16 3.67
C PRO A 7 12.79 -17.85 2.27
N ARG A 8 12.13 -16.99 1.48
CA ARG A 8 12.50 -16.60 0.12
C ARG A 8 12.20 -15.11 -0.11
N THR A 9 12.90 -14.28 0.65
CA THR A 9 12.83 -12.82 0.59
C THR A 9 13.21 -12.29 -0.79
N ASP A 10 14.13 -12.96 -1.50
CA ASP A 10 14.53 -12.70 -2.88
C ASP A 10 13.34 -12.72 -3.84
N ILE A 11 12.59 -13.82 -3.85
CA ILE A 11 11.41 -14.00 -4.72
C ILE A 11 10.32 -12.99 -4.34
N THR A 12 10.07 -12.83 -3.04
CA THR A 12 9.04 -11.90 -2.56
C THR A 12 9.36 -10.46 -2.96
N ARG A 13 10.63 -10.05 -2.83
CA ARG A 13 11.11 -8.73 -3.22
C ARG A 13 10.97 -8.50 -4.71
N GLU A 14 11.35 -9.47 -5.54
CA GLU A 14 11.23 -9.36 -7.00
C GLU A 14 9.77 -9.16 -7.42
N LEU A 15 8.88 -10.06 -6.99
CA LEU A 15 7.47 -10.01 -7.35
C LEU A 15 6.78 -8.74 -6.83
N ALA A 16 7.06 -8.33 -5.59
CA ALA A 16 6.52 -7.09 -5.03
C ALA A 16 7.01 -5.87 -5.81
N SER A 17 8.30 -5.83 -6.17
CA SER A 17 8.87 -4.72 -6.95
C SER A 17 8.23 -4.61 -8.33
N GLN A 18 7.98 -5.74 -9.00
CA GLN A 18 7.28 -5.75 -10.29
C GLN A 18 5.88 -5.14 -10.18
N LEU A 19 5.08 -5.55 -9.19
CA LEU A 19 3.73 -5.01 -8.98
C LEU A 19 3.75 -3.51 -8.66
N LEU A 20 4.62 -3.08 -7.76
CA LEU A 20 4.73 -1.68 -7.35
C LEU A 20 5.17 -0.78 -8.51
N ASN A 21 6.15 -1.22 -9.30
CA ASN A 21 6.64 -0.46 -10.45
C ASN A 21 5.62 -0.44 -11.58
N ALA A 22 4.90 -1.54 -11.81
CA ALA A 22 3.80 -1.56 -12.76
C ALA A 22 2.71 -0.56 -12.38
N ALA A 23 2.24 -0.57 -11.13
CA ALA A 23 1.23 0.37 -10.65
C ALA A 23 1.66 1.83 -10.89
N LYS A 24 2.90 2.17 -10.54
CA LYS A 24 3.46 3.50 -10.80
C LYS A 24 3.55 3.82 -12.30
N ALA A 25 3.99 2.88 -13.13
CA ALA A 25 4.11 3.06 -14.58
C ALA A 25 2.75 3.31 -15.25
N TYR A 26 1.67 2.73 -14.71
CA TYR A 26 0.30 2.97 -15.17
C TYR A 26 -0.35 4.22 -14.54
N GLY A 27 0.40 5.01 -13.77
CA GLY A 27 -0.10 6.25 -13.17
C GLY A 27 -1.09 6.03 -12.02
N ALA A 28 -1.02 4.90 -11.33
CA ALA A 28 -1.86 4.67 -10.16
C ALA A 28 -1.45 5.60 -9.01
N ASP A 29 -2.44 6.21 -8.36
CA ASP A 29 -2.24 7.05 -7.19
C ASP A 29 -1.85 6.23 -5.95
N LEU A 30 -2.48 5.06 -5.79
CA LEU A 30 -2.27 4.12 -4.69
C LEU A 30 -2.64 2.69 -5.09
N ILE A 31 -2.24 1.72 -4.28
CA ILE A 31 -2.65 0.31 -4.40
C ILE A 31 -3.58 -0.03 -3.24
N SER A 32 -4.73 -0.64 -3.55
CA SER A 32 -5.61 -1.22 -2.52
C SER A 32 -5.37 -2.71 -2.36
N VAL A 33 -5.42 -3.20 -1.12
CA VAL A 33 -5.28 -4.63 -0.79
C VAL A 33 -6.39 -5.07 0.17
N VAL A 34 -6.71 -6.36 0.11
CA VAL A 34 -7.73 -7.02 0.95
C VAL A 34 -7.15 -8.12 1.85
N CYS A 35 -5.83 -8.20 1.93
CA CYS A 35 -5.12 -9.23 2.67
C CYS A 35 -3.95 -8.59 3.44
N PRO A 36 -3.84 -8.80 4.76
CA PRO A 36 -2.81 -8.16 5.57
C PRO A 36 -1.39 -8.59 5.15
N LEU A 37 -1.25 -9.83 4.65
CA LEU A 37 0.03 -10.32 4.13
C LEU A 37 0.39 -9.69 2.78
N CYS A 38 -0.59 -9.38 1.93
CA CYS A 38 -0.35 -8.61 0.71
C CYS A 38 0.11 -7.19 1.05
N GLN A 39 -0.53 -6.55 2.04
CA GLN A 39 -0.10 -5.24 2.51
C GLN A 39 1.35 -5.29 2.98
N PHE A 40 1.68 -6.23 3.89
CA PHE A 40 3.03 -6.39 4.42
C PHE A 40 4.07 -6.62 3.32
N ASN A 41 3.78 -7.49 2.36
CA ASN A 41 4.70 -7.81 1.27
C ASN A 41 4.95 -6.64 0.31
N LEU A 42 3.95 -5.80 0.06
CA LEU A 42 4.14 -4.64 -0.80
C LEU A 42 4.83 -3.50 -0.03
N ASP A 43 4.34 -3.18 1.17
CA ASP A 43 4.86 -2.07 1.97
C ASP A 43 6.32 -2.27 2.39
N SER A 44 6.66 -3.45 2.91
CA SER A 44 8.03 -3.73 3.39
C SER A 44 9.07 -3.72 2.27
N GLN A 45 8.65 -3.95 1.03
CA GLN A 45 9.54 -4.06 -0.13
C GLN A 45 9.65 -2.75 -0.93
N GLN A 46 8.85 -1.73 -0.64
CA GLN A 46 8.87 -0.46 -1.39
C GLN A 46 10.25 0.21 -1.41
N ARG A 47 10.99 0.13 -0.29
CA ARG A 47 12.37 0.64 -0.21
C ARG A 47 13.30 0.02 -1.25
N TYR A 48 13.06 -1.25 -1.59
CA TYR A 48 13.86 -1.99 -2.56
C TYR A 48 13.38 -1.80 -3.99
N ALA A 49 12.07 -1.57 -4.17
CA ALA A 49 11.48 -1.26 -5.47
C ALA A 49 11.82 0.16 -5.94
N GLY A 50 12.28 1.05 -5.04
CA GLY A 50 12.57 2.45 -5.37
C GLY A 50 11.32 3.29 -5.61
N THR A 51 10.20 2.87 -5.03
CA THR A 51 8.89 3.52 -5.14
C THR A 51 8.33 3.87 -3.77
N LYS A 52 7.34 4.76 -3.76
CA LYS A 52 6.61 5.20 -2.57
C LYS A 52 5.12 5.31 -2.89
N ILE A 53 4.59 4.34 -3.63
CA ILE A 53 3.15 4.32 -3.92
C ILE A 53 2.42 3.84 -2.65
N PRO A 54 1.46 4.60 -2.11
CA PRO A 54 0.77 4.19 -0.90
C PRO A 54 0.03 2.85 -1.10
N VAL A 55 0.09 1.97 -0.10
CA VAL A 55 -0.67 0.71 -0.09
C VAL A 55 -1.66 0.77 1.06
N LEU A 56 -2.95 0.83 0.72
CA LEU A 56 -4.04 0.94 1.71
C LEU A 56 -4.91 -0.31 1.72
N TYR A 57 -5.38 -0.67 2.92
CA TYR A 57 -6.38 -1.71 3.04
C TYR A 57 -7.72 -1.21 2.51
N LEU A 58 -8.47 -2.08 1.84
CA LEU A 58 -9.74 -1.71 1.22
C LEU A 58 -10.72 -1.08 2.22
N THR A 59 -10.79 -1.58 3.44
CA THR A 59 -11.67 -1.04 4.49
C THR A 59 -11.31 0.38 4.92
N GLN A 60 -10.03 0.79 4.79
CA GLN A 60 -9.61 2.17 5.06
C GLN A 60 -10.19 3.11 4.00
N LEU A 61 -10.13 2.71 2.72
CA LEU A 61 -10.73 3.45 1.61
C LEU A 61 -12.26 3.51 1.73
N MET A 62 -12.89 2.39 2.09
CA MET A 62 -14.34 2.36 2.34
C MET A 62 -14.73 3.28 3.48
N GLY A 63 -13.95 3.30 4.56
CA GLY A 63 -14.15 4.20 5.69
C GLY A 63 -14.09 5.67 5.30
N LEU A 64 -13.12 6.06 4.46
CA LEU A 64 -13.06 7.40 3.89
C LEU A 64 -14.31 7.72 3.07
N ALA A 65 -14.72 6.80 2.19
CA ALA A 65 -15.86 7.00 1.29
C ALA A 65 -17.20 7.17 2.03
N ILE A 66 -17.39 6.49 3.17
CA ILE A 66 -18.64 6.56 3.95
C ILE A 66 -18.57 7.57 5.11
N GLY A 67 -17.52 8.40 5.19
CA GLY A 67 -17.40 9.47 6.18
C GLY A 67 -17.02 9.01 7.59
N VAL A 68 -16.32 7.88 7.73
CA VAL A 68 -15.73 7.49 9.02
C VAL A 68 -14.63 8.47 9.39
N ARG A 69 -14.58 8.88 10.66
CA ARG A 69 -13.52 9.75 11.18
C ARG A 69 -12.14 9.17 10.92
N THR A 70 -11.23 9.99 10.42
CA THR A 70 -9.90 9.59 9.93
C THR A 70 -9.04 8.94 11.02
N GLU A 71 -9.21 9.39 12.27
CA GLU A 71 -8.52 8.87 13.46
C GLU A 71 -8.85 7.39 13.71
N ASN A 72 -10.01 6.91 13.24
CA ASN A 72 -10.44 5.52 13.39
C ASN A 72 -9.94 4.61 12.25
N LEU A 73 -9.34 5.17 11.19
CA LEU A 73 -8.98 4.43 9.97
C LEU A 73 -7.54 3.94 9.96
N GLY A 74 -6.70 4.37 10.91
CA GLY A 74 -5.31 3.93 11.00
C GLY A 74 -4.49 4.27 9.75
N LEU A 75 -4.73 5.43 9.12
CA LEU A 75 -4.03 5.85 7.89
C LEU A 75 -2.52 6.08 8.08
N SER A 76 -2.05 6.14 9.34
CA SER A 76 -0.64 6.21 9.72
C SER A 76 0.03 4.84 9.92
N MET A 77 -0.71 3.74 9.82
CA MET A 77 -0.19 2.37 9.99
C MET A 77 0.66 1.86 8.82
N PRO A 78 0.34 2.17 7.54
CA PRO A 78 1.18 1.77 6.41
C PRO A 78 2.60 2.35 6.50
N PHE A 79 3.57 1.66 5.90
CA PHE A 79 4.97 2.11 5.91
C PHE A 79 5.20 3.36 5.06
N VAL A 80 4.38 3.54 4.03
CA VAL A 80 4.40 4.72 3.16
C VAL A 80 3.23 5.62 3.52
N GLU A 81 3.56 6.87 3.80
CA GLU A 81 2.62 7.95 4.13
C GLU A 81 1.61 8.13 2.98
N SER A 82 0.31 8.19 3.33
CA SER A 82 -0.80 8.24 2.36
C SER A 82 -1.67 9.49 2.47
N THR A 83 -1.62 10.19 3.60
CA THR A 83 -2.47 11.36 3.90
C THR A 83 -2.15 12.57 3.03
N SER A 84 -0.89 12.79 2.63
CA SER A 84 -0.56 13.90 1.72
C SER A 84 -1.24 13.72 0.36
N LEU A 85 -1.19 12.51 -0.19
CA LEU A 85 -1.88 12.15 -1.43
C LEU A 85 -3.40 12.31 -1.27
N LEU A 86 -3.96 11.80 -0.18
CA LEU A 86 -5.41 11.87 0.04
C LEU A 86 -5.91 13.33 0.16
N LYS A 87 -5.13 14.22 0.76
CA LYS A 87 -5.43 15.68 0.79
C LYS A 87 -5.34 16.30 -0.59
N GLU A 88 -4.31 15.97 -1.38
CA GLU A 88 -4.18 16.46 -2.76
C GLU A 88 -5.38 16.05 -3.63
N LYS A 89 -5.92 14.86 -3.39
CA LYS A 89 -7.10 14.33 -4.10
C LYS A 89 -8.44 14.81 -3.53
N GLY A 90 -8.43 15.64 -2.49
CA GLY A 90 -9.65 16.15 -1.85
C GLY A 90 -10.49 15.08 -1.12
N VAL A 91 -9.86 13.97 -0.73
CA VAL A 91 -10.48 12.89 0.06
C VAL A 91 -10.40 13.19 1.56
N LEU A 92 -9.39 13.96 1.98
CA LEU A 92 -9.17 14.45 3.34
C LEU A 92 -9.26 15.97 3.41
#